data_AF-R5IVE5-F1
#
_entry.id   AF-R5IVE5-F1
#
_cell.length_a   1.000
_cell.length_b   1.000
_cell.length_c   1.000
_cell.angle_alpha   90.00
_cell.angle_beta   90.00
_cell.angle_gamma   90.00
#
_symmetry.space_group_name_H-M   'P 1'
#
loop_
_entity.id
_entity.type
_entity.pdbx_description
1 polymer ?
#
loop_
_entity_poly.entity_id
_entity_poly.type
_entity_poly.pdbx_seq_one_letter_code
_entity_poly.pdbx_strand_id
1 'polypeptide(L)'
;MEEYLPDIYQKSIYTIDYSKLLARGIKCILFDLDNTIVAPFSNETPQKAKDLITGLKQKGFKIILFTNSPQLRLKGFKNFLGVDGVSSACKPYTRKLRKLLKDYGFAENEVAIIGDQLMTDIKVGNKVGITTILVNPVSEKDFILTKIHRFSERRKMKKLRDHDLFWRGRYYD
;
A
#
# COMPACT_ATOMS: atom_id res chain seq x y z
N MET A 1 -5.40 15.91 -10.37
CA MET A 1 -4.19 15.07 -10.60
C MET A 1 -3.59 14.64 -9.28
N GLU A 2 -3.70 15.49 -8.26
CA GLU A 2 -3.35 15.24 -6.86
C GLU A 2 -3.79 13.88 -6.31
N GLU A 3 -5.01 13.40 -6.62
CA GLU A 3 -5.43 12.07 -6.13
C GLU A 3 -4.52 10.92 -6.58
N TYR A 4 -3.63 11.13 -7.56
CA TYR A 4 -2.66 10.13 -8.05
C TYR A 4 -1.21 10.45 -7.67
N LEU A 5 -0.96 11.50 -6.90
CA LEU A 5 0.39 11.82 -6.43
C LEU A 5 0.60 11.14 -5.08
N PRO A 6 1.63 10.28 -4.94
CA PRO A 6 1.96 9.74 -3.65
C PRO A 6 2.71 10.78 -2.81
N ASP A 7 2.49 10.77 -1.50
CA ASP A 7 3.26 11.63 -0.58
C ASP A 7 4.72 11.17 -0.48
N ILE A 8 4.93 9.85 -0.58
CA ILE A 8 6.23 9.19 -0.50
C ILE A 8 6.35 8.21 -1.66
N TYR A 9 7.52 8.13 -2.28
CA TYR A 9 7.79 7.11 -3.29
C TYR A 9 9.13 6.43 -3.04
N GLN A 10 9.09 5.11 -2.82
CA GLN A 10 10.25 4.32 -2.42
C GLN A 10 10.45 3.10 -3.33
N LYS A 11 11.67 2.57 -3.36
CA LYS A 11 12.00 1.43 -4.24
C LYS A 11 11.23 0.17 -3.86
N SER A 12 11.09 -0.09 -2.56
CA SER A 12 10.36 -1.24 -2.02
C SER A 12 9.94 -0.96 -0.59
N ILE A 13 9.12 -1.84 -0.01
CA ILE A 13 8.76 -1.76 1.42
C ILE A 13 9.98 -1.77 2.36
N TYR A 14 11.15 -2.23 1.89
CA TYR A 14 12.37 -2.32 2.69
C TYR A 14 13.21 -1.04 2.66
N THR A 15 12.91 -0.07 1.78
CA THR A 15 13.68 1.19 1.67
C THR A 15 12.96 2.38 2.30
N ILE A 16 11.77 2.16 2.85
CA ILE A 16 10.99 3.20 3.54
C ILE A 16 11.64 3.51 4.89
N ASP A 17 11.83 4.79 5.19
CA ASP A 17 12.22 5.23 6.52
C ASP A 17 11.01 5.29 7.46
N TYR A 18 10.71 4.15 8.09
CA TYR A 18 9.59 4.04 9.03
C TYR A 18 9.79 4.87 10.30
N SER A 19 11.01 5.30 10.63
CA SER A 19 11.25 6.14 11.80
C SER A 19 10.71 7.56 11.55
N LYS A 20 10.82 8.07 10.32
CA LYS A 20 10.16 9.33 9.92
C LYS A 20 8.64 9.23 10.01
N LEU A 21 8.05 8.08 9.66
CA LEU A 21 6.61 7.88 9.80
C LEU A 21 6.16 7.96 11.26
N LEU A 22 6.89 7.33 12.19
CA LEU A 22 6.63 7.47 13.63
C LEU A 22 6.73 8.92 14.08
N ALA A 23 7.80 9.62 13.66
CA ALA A 23 8.00 11.02 14.00
C ALA A 23 6.90 11.95 13.46
N ARG A 24 6.28 11.58 12.32
CA ARG A 24 5.10 12.26 11.74
C ARG A 24 3.79 11.89 12.44
N GLY A 25 3.80 11.02 13.46
CA GLY A 25 2.62 10.61 14.22
C GLY A 25 1.83 9.45 13.61
N ILE A 26 2.38 8.76 12.61
CA ILE A 26 1.75 7.56 12.04
C ILE A 26 1.79 6.43 13.06
N LYS A 27 0.62 5.84 13.31
CA LYS A 27 0.39 4.73 14.23
C LYS A 27 -0.03 3.45 13.52
N CYS A 28 -0.70 3.57 12.38
CA CYS A 28 -1.17 2.42 11.59
C CYS A 28 -0.61 2.43 10.18
N ILE A 29 -0.16 1.26 9.72
CA ILE A 29 0.27 1.05 8.35
C ILE A 29 -0.61 0.00 7.69
N LEU A 30 -1.25 0.41 6.59
CA LEU A 30 -2.01 -0.45 5.71
C LEU A 30 -1.11 -0.91 4.58
N PHE A 31 -0.83 -2.20 4.51
CA PHE A 31 -0.07 -2.78 3.41
C PHE A 31 -1.01 -3.39 2.38
N ASP A 32 -0.85 -3.02 1.11
CA ASP A 32 -1.28 -3.90 0.04
C ASP A 32 -0.47 -5.21 0.05
N LEU A 33 -1.03 -6.25 -0.54
CA LEU A 33 -0.42 -7.58 -0.58
C LEU A 33 0.30 -7.84 -1.90
N ASP A 34 -0.42 -7.71 -3.01
CA ASP A 34 -0.04 -8.24 -4.30
C ASP A 34 0.76 -7.22 -5.10
N ASN A 35 1.96 -7.61 -5.53
CA ASN A 35 3.02 -6.74 -6.04
C ASN A 35 3.55 -5.70 -5.03
N THR A 36 3.09 -5.71 -3.78
CA THR A 36 3.65 -4.87 -2.71
C THR A 36 4.52 -5.68 -1.75
N ILE A 37 3.99 -6.75 -1.15
CA ILE A 37 4.75 -7.65 -0.27
C ILE A 37 5.23 -8.89 -1.04
N VAL A 38 4.38 -9.43 -1.93
CA VAL A 38 4.64 -10.66 -2.70
C VAL A 38 4.17 -10.53 -4.14
N ALA A 39 4.77 -11.30 -5.04
CA ALA A 39 4.26 -11.42 -6.40
C ALA A 39 2.82 -12.00 -6.43
N PRO A 40 1.96 -11.55 -7.35
CA PRO A 40 0.66 -12.14 -7.58
C PRO A 40 0.74 -13.64 -7.84
N PHE A 41 -0.28 -14.38 -7.40
CA PHE A 41 -0.38 -15.85 -7.50
C PHE A 41 0.67 -16.65 -6.71
N SER A 42 1.75 -16.02 -6.23
CA SER A 42 2.70 -16.67 -5.33
C SER A 42 2.05 -16.91 -3.97
N ASN A 43 2.28 -18.10 -3.42
CA ASN A 43 2.00 -18.45 -2.03
C ASN A 43 3.28 -18.47 -1.19
N GLU A 44 4.41 -18.02 -1.75
CA GLU A 44 5.65 -17.88 -1.00
C GLU A 44 5.44 -16.91 0.15
N THR A 45 5.96 -17.28 1.30
CA THR A 45 5.88 -16.51 2.53
C THR A 45 7.28 -15.98 2.84
N PRO A 46 7.68 -14.83 2.26
CA PRO A 46 9.06 -14.37 2.35
C PRO A 46 9.41 -14.00 3.79
N GLN A 47 10.39 -14.70 4.36
CA GLN A 47 10.85 -14.46 5.73
C GLN A 47 11.27 -13.00 5.94
N LYS A 48 11.94 -12.39 4.94
CA LYS A 48 12.32 -10.97 4.97
C LYS A 48 11.14 -10.03 5.18
N ALA A 49 9.97 -10.33 4.63
CA ALA A 49 8.76 -9.54 4.87
C ALA A 49 8.24 -9.75 6.29
N LYS A 50 8.26 -10.99 6.80
CA LYS A 50 7.88 -11.29 8.18
C LYS A 50 8.76 -10.58 9.19
N ASP A 51 10.08 -10.54 8.95
CA ASP A 51 11.05 -9.86 9.81
C ASP A 51 10.79 -8.35 9.83
N LEU A 52 10.57 -7.74 8.65
CA LEU A 52 10.18 -6.33 8.55
C LEU A 52 8.90 -6.06 9.35
N ILE A 53 7.81 -6.79 9.08
CA ILE A 53 6.53 -6.58 9.74
C ILE A 53 6.64 -6.78 11.27
N THR A 54 7.43 -7.76 11.71
CA THR A 54 7.68 -7.98 13.14
C THR A 54 8.42 -6.80 13.77
N GLY A 55 9.47 -6.28 13.11
CA GLY A 55 10.19 -5.09 13.56
C GLY A 55 9.31 -3.84 13.61
N LEU A 56 8.41 -3.66 12.64
CA LEU A 56 7.46 -2.53 12.65
C LEU A 56 6.46 -2.63 13.81
N LYS A 57 5.96 -3.84 14.11
CA LYS A 57 5.11 -4.06 15.28
C LYS A 57 5.84 -3.74 16.58
N GLN A 58 7.10 -4.15 16.71
CA GLN A 58 7.93 -3.84 17.88
C GLN A 58 8.20 -2.34 18.04
N LYS A 59 8.25 -1.60 16.94
CA LYS A 59 8.32 -0.13 16.92
C LYS A 59 7.00 0.56 17.31
N GLY A 60 5.92 -0.19 17.53
CA GLY A 60 4.62 0.33 17.97
C GLY A 60 3.58 0.51 16.85
N PHE A 61 3.89 0.13 15.61
CA PHE A 61 2.90 0.22 14.53
C PHE A 61 1.82 -0.85 14.63
N LYS A 62 0.56 -0.45 14.41
CA LYS A 62 -0.51 -1.36 14.04
C LYS A 62 -0.42 -1.69 12.55
N ILE A 63 -0.15 -2.95 12.21
CA ILE A 63 -0.07 -3.40 10.82
C ILE A 63 -1.36 -4.11 10.41
N ILE A 64 -1.91 -3.72 9.27
CA ILE A 64 -3.11 -4.33 8.69
C ILE A 64 -2.88 -4.55 7.18
N LEU A 65 -3.17 -5.76 6.70
CA LEU A 65 -3.21 -6.02 5.26
C LEU A 65 -4.51 -5.45 4.67
N PHE A 66 -4.41 -4.63 3.62
CA PHE A 66 -5.56 -4.00 2.97
C PHE A 66 -5.51 -4.25 1.46
N THR A 67 -6.12 -5.35 1.02
CA THR A 67 -5.94 -5.90 -0.33
C THR A 67 -7.26 -6.04 -1.09
N ASN A 68 -7.21 -5.87 -2.42
CA ASN A 68 -8.32 -6.21 -3.31
C ASN A 68 -8.48 -7.72 -3.53
N SER A 69 -7.53 -8.53 -3.08
CA SER A 69 -7.55 -9.97 -3.27
C SER A 69 -8.60 -10.68 -2.41
N PRO A 70 -9.06 -11.87 -2.83
CA PRO A 70 -10.05 -12.65 -2.09
C PRO A 70 -9.56 -13.09 -0.70
N GLN A 71 -10.50 -13.35 0.21
CA GLN A 71 -10.21 -13.78 1.58
C GLN A 71 -9.32 -15.02 1.65
N LEU A 72 -9.47 -15.96 0.71
CA LEU A 72 -8.66 -17.18 0.66
C LEU A 72 -7.16 -16.86 0.53
N ARG A 73 -6.81 -15.90 -0.33
CA ARG A 73 -5.44 -15.43 -0.51
C ARG A 73 -4.94 -14.70 0.73
N LEU A 74 -5.76 -13.80 1.28
CA LEU A 74 -5.39 -13.03 2.48
C LEU A 74 -5.12 -13.93 3.68
N LYS A 75 -5.93 -14.99 3.90
CA LYS A 75 -5.88 -15.82 5.11
C LYS A 75 -4.49 -16.41 5.36
N GLY A 76 -3.82 -16.93 4.33
CA GLY A 76 -2.46 -17.49 4.46
C GLY A 76 -1.45 -16.44 4.93
N PHE A 77 -1.44 -15.28 4.30
CA PHE A 77 -0.51 -14.20 4.64
C PHE A 77 -0.81 -13.53 5.98
N LYS A 78 -2.10 -13.34 6.31
CA LYS A 78 -2.54 -12.82 7.61
C LYS A 78 -1.97 -13.67 8.75
N ASN A 79 -2.10 -14.99 8.63
CA ASN A 79 -1.60 -15.94 9.63
C ASN A 79 -0.07 -15.96 9.69
N PHE A 80 0.59 -16.02 8.53
CA PHE A 80 2.05 -16.06 8.46
C PHE A 80 2.72 -14.82 9.08
N LEU A 81 2.18 -13.64 8.78
CA LEU A 81 2.69 -12.35 9.25
C LEU A 81 2.19 -11.99 10.66
N GLY A 82 1.15 -12.66 11.16
CA GLY A 82 0.56 -12.40 12.47
C GLY A 82 -0.01 -10.99 12.59
N VAL A 83 -0.78 -10.56 11.59
CA VAL A 83 -1.37 -9.21 11.47
C VAL A 83 -2.87 -9.30 11.25
N ASP A 84 -3.57 -8.16 11.27
CA ASP A 84 -4.95 -8.10 10.81
C ASP A 84 -5.05 -7.92 9.30
N GLY A 85 -6.25 -8.05 8.74
CA GLY A 85 -6.44 -7.81 7.33
C GLY A 85 -7.88 -7.63 6.88
N VAL A 86 -8.03 -6.90 5.78
CA VAL A 86 -9.28 -6.68 5.05
C VAL A 86 -9.06 -7.16 3.61
N SER A 87 -9.81 -8.18 3.23
CA SER A 87 -9.85 -8.68 1.85
C SER A 87 -10.87 -7.92 1.03
N SER A 88 -10.78 -8.07 -0.29
CA SER A 88 -11.71 -7.48 -1.25
C SER A 88 -11.95 -5.99 -0.93
N ALA A 89 -10.90 -5.25 -0.60
CA ALA A 89 -10.96 -3.87 -0.11
C ALA A 89 -11.71 -2.93 -1.07
N CYS A 90 -11.86 -3.33 -2.33
CA CYS A 90 -12.52 -2.58 -3.39
C CYS A 90 -11.85 -1.22 -3.61
N LYS A 91 -10.52 -1.12 -3.46
CA LYS A 91 -9.75 0.05 -3.88
C LYS A 91 -10.02 0.30 -5.38
N PRO A 92 -10.28 1.55 -5.81
CA PRO A 92 -10.06 2.81 -5.09
C PRO A 92 -11.28 3.39 -4.34
N TYR A 93 -12.30 2.58 -4.03
CA TYR A 93 -13.47 3.05 -3.28
C TYR A 93 -13.16 3.21 -1.78
N THR A 94 -13.66 4.29 -1.17
CA THR A 94 -13.26 4.71 0.18
C THR A 94 -14.02 4.01 1.31
N ARG A 95 -15.18 3.40 1.01
CA ARG A 95 -16.12 2.87 2.01
C ARG A 95 -15.46 1.92 3.00
N LYS A 96 -14.66 0.96 2.54
CA LYS A 96 -13.98 -0.02 3.40
C LYS A 96 -12.83 0.60 4.20
N LEU A 97 -12.11 1.55 3.61
CA LEU A 97 -11.04 2.26 4.31
C LEU A 97 -11.60 3.11 5.46
N ARG A 98 -12.63 3.93 5.20
CA ARG A 98 -13.29 4.73 6.26
C ARG A 98 -13.89 3.88 7.36
N LYS A 99 -14.50 2.73 7.00
CA LYS A 99 -14.98 1.77 7.99
C LYS A 99 -13.83 1.22 8.84
N LEU A 100 -12.71 0.85 8.24
CA LEU A 100 -11.53 0.37 8.96
C LEU A 100 -11.02 1.45 9.94
N LEU A 101 -10.87 2.69 9.51
CA LEU A 101 -10.42 3.78 10.39
C LEU A 101 -11.33 3.91 11.62
N LYS A 102 -12.65 3.90 11.41
CA LYS A 102 -13.63 3.94 12.51
C LYS A 102 -13.55 2.71 13.43
N ASP A 103 -13.48 1.51 12.86
CA ASP A 103 -13.47 0.26 13.63
C ASP A 103 -12.22 0.13 14.51
N TYR A 104 -11.09 0.68 14.06
CA TYR A 104 -9.82 0.65 14.80
C TYR A 104 -9.55 1.95 15.59
N GLY A 105 -10.39 2.97 15.46
CA GLY A 105 -10.27 4.23 16.20
C GLY A 105 -9.07 5.10 15.78
N PHE A 106 -8.66 5.05 14.51
CA PHE A 106 -7.57 5.89 13.99
C PHE A 106 -8.11 7.16 13.32
N ALA A 107 -7.43 8.28 13.54
CA ALA A 107 -7.59 9.48 12.73
C ALA A 107 -6.85 9.35 11.39
N GLU A 108 -7.29 10.08 10.37
CA GLU A 108 -6.74 9.97 9.00
C GLU A 108 -5.22 10.29 8.97
N ASN A 109 -4.79 11.29 9.72
CA ASN A 109 -3.38 11.70 9.83
C ASN A 109 -2.50 10.70 10.61
N GLU A 110 -3.07 9.67 11.24
CA GLU A 110 -2.33 8.62 11.97
C GLU A 110 -2.08 7.37 11.12
N VAL A 111 -2.55 7.37 9.87
CA VAL A 111 -2.54 6.19 9.01
C VAL A 111 -1.74 6.44 7.73
N ALA A 112 -0.95 5.45 7.35
CA ALA A 112 -0.30 5.39 6.04
C ALA A 112 -0.77 4.15 5.26
N ILE A 113 -0.95 4.28 3.95
CA ILE A 113 -1.15 3.15 3.03
C ILE A 113 0.07 2.98 2.14
N ILE A 114 0.55 1.74 2.02
CA ILE A 114 1.70 1.34 1.22
C ILE A 114 1.22 0.37 0.14
N GLY A 115 1.45 0.73 -1.13
CA GLY A 115 1.07 -0.11 -2.26
C GLY A 115 1.84 0.22 -3.54
N ASP A 116 1.65 -0.59 -4.57
CA ASP A 116 2.40 -0.51 -5.82
C ASP A 116 1.65 0.16 -6.99
N GLN A 117 0.41 0.61 -6.73
CA GLN A 117 -0.50 1.12 -7.76
C GLN A 117 -1.06 2.50 -7.40
N LEU A 118 -0.83 3.45 -8.30
CA LEU A 118 -1.39 4.80 -8.23
C LEU A 118 -2.93 4.78 -8.29
N MET A 119 -3.48 3.91 -9.14
CA MET A 119 -4.92 3.89 -9.41
C MET A 119 -5.76 3.26 -8.31
N THR A 120 -5.14 2.55 -7.37
CA THR A 120 -5.81 1.88 -6.26
C THR A 120 -5.36 2.48 -4.94
N ASP A 121 -4.12 2.24 -4.54
CA ASP A 121 -3.62 2.49 -3.19
C ASP A 121 -3.44 3.97 -2.93
N ILE A 122 -2.76 4.65 -3.85
CA ILE A 122 -2.54 6.10 -3.75
C ILE A 122 -3.87 6.83 -3.92
N LYS A 123 -4.67 6.44 -4.92
CA LYS A 123 -5.98 7.05 -5.14
C LYS A 123 -6.94 6.90 -3.96
N VAL A 124 -7.00 5.73 -3.31
CA VAL A 124 -7.89 5.56 -2.15
C VAL A 124 -7.36 6.32 -0.95
N GLY A 125 -6.04 6.33 -0.73
CA GLY A 125 -5.43 7.03 0.39
C GLY A 125 -5.64 8.53 0.31
N ASN A 126 -5.35 9.14 -0.84
CA ASN A 126 -5.56 10.56 -1.09
C ASN A 126 -7.04 10.97 -1.01
N LYS A 127 -7.95 10.10 -1.46
CA LYS A 127 -9.40 10.38 -1.32
C LYS A 127 -9.91 10.36 0.12
N VAL A 128 -9.22 9.65 1.00
CA VAL A 128 -9.55 9.62 2.43
C VAL A 128 -8.73 10.65 3.21
N GLY A 129 -7.55 11.07 2.72
CA GLY A 129 -6.68 12.00 3.42
C GLY A 129 -5.65 11.33 4.34
N ILE A 130 -5.34 10.05 4.09
CA ILE A 130 -4.26 9.33 4.80
C ILE A 130 -2.94 9.46 4.04
N THR A 131 -1.81 9.27 4.71
CA THR A 131 -0.49 9.30 4.05
C THR A 131 -0.38 8.17 3.01
N THR A 132 0.10 8.49 1.82
CA THR A 132 0.24 7.55 0.71
C THR A 132 1.70 7.28 0.36
N ILE A 133 2.05 6.00 0.28
CA ILE A 133 3.41 5.55 -0.03
C ILE A 133 3.34 4.61 -1.22
N LEU A 134 3.89 5.05 -2.34
CA LEU A 134 4.06 4.21 -3.52
C LEU A 134 5.36 3.40 -3.40
N VAL A 135 5.31 2.14 -3.79
CA VAL A 135 6.51 1.32 -4.03
C VAL A 135 6.53 0.77 -5.44
N ASN A 136 7.69 0.28 -5.89
CA ASN A 136 7.71 -0.47 -7.15
C ASN A 136 7.05 -1.84 -6.99
N PRO A 137 6.43 -2.36 -8.06
CA PRO A 137 5.90 -3.72 -8.05
C PRO A 137 7.00 -4.74 -7.85
N VAL A 138 6.75 -5.75 -7.01
CA VAL A 138 7.67 -6.87 -6.74
C VAL A 138 7.87 -7.77 -7.97
N SER A 139 6.89 -7.80 -8.89
CA SER A 139 6.99 -8.58 -10.14
C SER A 139 6.32 -7.87 -11.31
N GLU A 140 6.58 -8.34 -12.53
CA GLU A 140 5.88 -7.89 -13.75
C GLU A 140 4.54 -8.60 -13.97
N LYS A 141 4.23 -9.62 -13.15
CA LYS A 141 2.98 -10.36 -13.23
C LYS A 141 1.89 -9.55 -12.54
N ASP A 142 0.69 -9.56 -13.11
CA ASP A 142 -0.48 -8.87 -12.58
C ASP A 142 -1.71 -9.79 -12.75
N PHE A 143 -2.70 -9.67 -11.85
CA PHE A 143 -4.02 -10.24 -12.13
C PHE A 143 -4.63 -9.58 -13.37
N ILE A 144 -5.55 -10.27 -14.06
CA ILE A 144 -6.17 -9.77 -15.30
C ILE A 144 -6.78 -8.37 -15.11
N LEU A 145 -7.54 -8.19 -14.02
CA LEU A 145 -8.14 -6.90 -13.68
C LEU A 145 -7.07 -5.83 -13.43
N THR A 146 -5.99 -6.18 -12.73
CA THR A 146 -4.85 -5.28 -12.47
C THR A 146 -4.19 -4.84 -13.77
N LYS A 147 -4.04 -5.74 -14.75
CA LYS A 147 -3.45 -5.42 -16.07
C LYS A 147 -4.23 -4.33 -16.81
N ILE A 148 -5.56 -4.30 -16.67
CA ILE A 148 -6.41 -3.25 -17.24
C ILE A 148 -6.12 -1.91 -16.55
N HIS A 149 -6.01 -1.91 -15.21
CA HIS A 149 -5.64 -0.70 -14.47
C HIS A 149 -4.25 -0.19 -14.84
N ARG A 150 -3.26 -1.06 -15.07
CA ARG A 150 -1.91 -0.65 -15.52
C ARG A 150 -1.91 0.15 -16.82
N PHE A 151 -2.84 -0.12 -17.73
CA PHE A 151 -2.93 0.64 -18.97
C PHE A 151 -3.36 2.09 -18.72
N SER A 152 -4.40 2.28 -17.92
CA SER A 152 -4.86 3.61 -17.51
C SER A 152 -3.83 4.32 -16.62
N GLU A 153 -3.16 3.57 -15.75
CA GLU A 153 -2.09 4.05 -14.88
C GLU A 153 -0.91 4.62 -15.69
N ARG A 154 -0.46 3.92 -16.75
CA ARG A 154 0.60 4.42 -17.65
C ARG A 154 0.25 5.77 -18.26
N ARG A 155 -1.02 5.97 -18.67
CA ARG A 155 -1.48 7.27 -19.18
C ARG A 155 -1.46 8.35 -18.10
N LYS A 156 -1.83 8.01 -16.86
CA LYS A 156 -1.78 8.94 -15.72
C LYS A 156 -0.35 9.29 -15.33
N MET A 157 0.54 8.30 -15.20
CA MET A 157 1.97 8.52 -14.94
C MET A 157 2.61 9.40 -16.00
N LYS A 158 2.29 9.17 -17.29
CA LYS A 158 2.75 10.05 -18.37
C LYS A 158 2.32 11.49 -18.12
N LYS A 159 1.04 11.73 -17.83
CA LYS A 159 0.54 13.09 -17.53
C LYS A 159 1.25 13.71 -16.32
N LEU A 160 1.42 12.98 -15.22
CA LEU A 160 2.10 13.51 -14.04
C LEU A 160 3.56 13.89 -14.35
N ARG A 161 4.25 13.08 -15.16
CA ARG A 161 5.61 13.35 -15.62
C ARG A 161 5.68 14.57 -16.56
N ASP A 162 4.73 14.68 -17.48
CA ASP A 162 4.66 15.80 -18.43
C ASP A 162 4.37 17.14 -17.69
N HIS A 163 3.88 17.09 -16.45
CA HIS A 163 3.74 18.23 -15.53
C HIS A 163 4.84 18.33 -14.46
N ASP A 164 5.90 17.51 -14.55
CA ASP A 164 7.02 17.43 -13.59
C ASP A 164 6.63 17.09 -12.14
N LEU A 165 5.48 16.42 -11.95
CA LEU A 165 4.96 16.09 -10.61
C LEU A 165 5.40 14.71 -10.11
N PHE A 166 5.65 13.77 -11.03
CA PHE A 166 6.05 12.41 -10.65
C PHE A 166 6.90 11.73 -11.72
N TRP A 167 7.97 11.10 -11.29
CA TRP A 167 8.88 10.34 -12.14
C TRP A 167 9.16 8.98 -11.53
N ARG A 168 8.80 7.92 -12.26
CA ARG A 168 9.13 6.55 -11.84
C ARG A 168 10.64 6.40 -11.71
N GLY A 169 11.10 5.80 -10.61
CA GLY A 169 12.52 5.66 -10.27
C GLY A 169 13.17 6.89 -9.59
N ARG A 170 12.48 8.03 -9.46
CA ARG A 170 12.93 9.16 -8.62
C ARG A 170 12.26 9.07 -7.25
N TYR A 171 12.95 8.48 -6.28
CA TYR A 171 12.43 8.23 -4.93
C TYR A 171 12.52 9.47 -4.04
N TYR A 172 11.56 9.63 -3.12
CA TYR A 172 11.45 10.74 -2.17
C TYR A 172 10.64 10.34 -0.92
N ASP A 173 10.80 11.12 0.15
CA ASP A 173 10.18 10.99 1.49
C ASP A 173 9.34 12.21 1.89
#